data_AF-A0AAD9HU55-F1
#
_entry.id   AF-A0AAD9HU55-F1
#
_cell.length_a   1.000
_cell.length_b   1.000
_cell.length_c   1.000
_cell.angle_alpha   90.00
_cell.angle_beta   90.00
_cell.angle_gamma   90.00
#
_symmetry.space_group_name_H-M   'P 1'
#
loop_
_entity.id
_entity.type
_entity.pdbx_description
1 polymer ?
#
loop_
_entity_poly.entity_id
_entity_poly.type
_entity_poly.pdbx_seq_one_letter_code
_entity_poly.pdbx_strand_id
1 'polypeptide(L)'
;MAAAMLTVTPTLATSFEYNLVDGVPCIQQPDESFDCSDGNQNSTVALDDFWAQIAVYPTTTNLGGVKAECGGPEAFTFFVMNTAGFDVEECRGKVLSSVTTVRAKSDFSIQSAGQELTFTDADPCTQNTDGGFTCSGGGTVKAANGAITMTAEDNNDTAIRVFCDAGSSVFYASAGDTGNFVKPSVCGDGITKAVSVRSHVQINPIR
;
A
#
# COMPACT_ATOMS: atom_id res chain seq x y z
N MET A 1 31.61 40.08 -10.02
CA MET A 1 31.30 39.06 -9.00
C MET A 1 29.96 38.46 -9.35
N ALA A 2 29.95 37.25 -9.91
CA ALA A 2 28.71 36.54 -10.22
C ALA A 2 28.30 35.74 -8.96
N ALA A 3 27.15 36.05 -8.40
CA ALA A 3 26.55 35.27 -7.32
C ALA A 3 26.10 33.94 -7.92
N ALA A 4 26.77 32.84 -7.54
CA ALA A 4 26.27 31.51 -7.79
C ALA A 4 24.98 31.35 -6.98
N MET A 5 23.82 31.39 -7.66
CA MET A 5 22.58 30.92 -7.07
C MET A 5 22.76 29.43 -6.80
N LEU A 6 22.93 29.06 -5.53
CA LEU A 6 22.75 27.68 -5.09
C LEU A 6 21.31 27.30 -5.42
N THR A 7 21.13 26.60 -6.53
CA THR A 7 19.93 25.79 -6.75
C THR A 7 19.92 24.74 -5.65
N VAL A 8 19.15 25.00 -4.60
CA VAL A 8 18.78 23.97 -3.63
C VAL A 8 17.92 22.98 -4.41
N THR A 9 18.55 21.91 -4.90
CA THR A 9 17.82 20.76 -5.39
C THR A 9 16.92 20.29 -4.25
N PRO A 10 15.61 20.17 -4.47
CA PRO A 10 14.74 19.63 -3.45
C PRO A 10 15.23 18.23 -3.10
N THR A 11 15.64 18.02 -1.84
CA THR A 11 15.82 16.66 -1.32
C THR A 11 14.48 15.95 -1.46
N LEU A 12 14.46 14.92 -2.30
CA LEU A 12 13.33 14.00 -2.41
C LEU A 12 13.14 13.39 -1.01
N ALA A 13 11.91 13.43 -0.48
CA ALA A 13 11.63 12.68 0.73
C ALA A 13 11.76 11.19 0.41
N THR A 14 12.67 10.54 1.11
CA THR A 14 13.10 9.13 0.97
C THR A 14 12.34 8.19 1.89
N SER A 15 11.43 8.74 2.70
CA SER A 15 10.46 8.01 3.51
C SER A 15 9.11 8.71 3.49
N PHE A 16 8.03 7.93 3.42
CA PHE A 16 6.67 8.44 3.26
C PHE A 16 5.61 7.50 3.83
N GLU A 17 4.46 8.08 4.19
CA GLU A 17 3.24 7.35 4.57
C GLU A 17 2.22 7.45 3.42
N TYR A 18 1.75 6.30 2.96
CA TYR A 18 0.53 6.17 2.17
C TYR A 18 -0.66 6.04 3.10
N ASN A 19 -1.51 7.04 3.05
CA ASN A 19 -2.73 7.11 3.83
C ASN A 19 -3.83 6.40 3.05
N LEU A 20 -4.02 5.11 3.29
CA LEU A 20 -4.96 4.29 2.53
C LEU A 20 -6.19 3.99 3.40
N VAL A 21 -7.36 4.32 2.88
CA VAL A 21 -8.62 4.09 3.60
C VAL A 21 -9.34 2.96 2.91
N ASP A 22 -9.67 1.92 3.67
CA ASP A 22 -10.53 0.85 3.18
C ASP A 22 -11.92 1.45 2.95
N GLY A 23 -12.42 1.23 1.73
CA GLY A 23 -13.75 1.64 1.31
C GLY A 23 -14.77 0.54 1.61
N VAL A 24 -15.70 0.36 0.68
CA VAL A 24 -16.72 -0.70 0.78
C VAL A 24 -16.22 -2.04 0.22
N PRO A 25 -16.65 -3.17 0.80
CA PRO A 25 -16.45 -4.50 0.20
C PRO A 25 -17.06 -4.56 -1.21
N CYS A 26 -16.33 -5.16 -2.13
CA CYS A 26 -16.81 -5.38 -3.50
C CYS A 26 -17.80 -6.56 -3.53
N ILE A 27 -18.70 -6.54 -4.50
CA ILE A 27 -19.76 -7.55 -4.65
C ILE A 27 -19.22 -8.66 -5.54
N GLN A 28 -19.16 -9.88 -5.02
CA GLN A 28 -18.81 -11.05 -5.82
C GLN A 28 -19.93 -11.38 -6.82
N GLN A 29 -19.57 -11.55 -8.08
CA GLN A 29 -20.44 -11.88 -9.19
C GLN A 29 -20.49 -13.40 -9.45
N PRO A 30 -21.49 -13.90 -10.18
CA PRO A 30 -21.61 -15.33 -10.49
C PRO A 30 -20.46 -15.91 -11.32
N ASP A 31 -19.70 -15.07 -12.01
CA ASP A 31 -18.51 -15.44 -12.78
C ASP A 31 -17.21 -15.34 -11.95
N GLU A 32 -17.34 -15.28 -10.62
CA GLU A 32 -16.24 -15.17 -9.65
C GLU A 32 -15.46 -13.85 -9.69
N SER A 33 -15.85 -12.91 -10.57
CA SER A 33 -15.36 -11.53 -10.53
C SER A 33 -15.94 -10.75 -9.35
N PHE A 34 -15.35 -9.59 -9.05
CA PHE A 34 -15.79 -8.68 -8.00
C PHE A 34 -16.04 -7.30 -8.58
N ASP A 35 -17.27 -6.81 -8.42
CA ASP A 35 -17.63 -5.44 -8.77
C ASP A 35 -17.41 -4.53 -7.57
N CYS A 36 -16.45 -3.64 -7.73
CA CYS A 36 -16.04 -2.67 -6.73
C CYS A 36 -16.67 -1.31 -7.07
N SER A 37 -17.61 -0.84 -6.25
CA SER A 37 -18.23 0.48 -6.42
C SER A 37 -18.15 1.26 -5.11
N ASP A 38 -17.44 2.39 -5.13
CA ASP A 38 -17.35 3.29 -3.99
C ASP A 38 -17.52 4.74 -4.46
N GLY A 39 -18.76 5.24 -4.40
CA GLY A 39 -19.13 6.55 -4.94
C GLY A 39 -18.96 6.61 -6.46
N ASN A 40 -18.10 7.50 -6.95
CA ASN A 40 -17.78 7.66 -8.38
C ASN A 40 -16.58 6.81 -8.83
N GLN A 41 -16.18 5.81 -8.04
CA GLN A 41 -15.09 4.89 -8.36
C GLN A 41 -15.68 3.52 -8.62
N ASN A 42 -15.43 3.00 -9.83
CA ASN A 42 -15.94 1.71 -10.25
C ASN A 42 -14.81 0.90 -10.88
N SER A 43 -14.61 -0.33 -10.41
CA SER A 43 -13.65 -1.28 -10.97
C SER A 43 -14.22 -2.68 -10.95
N THR A 44 -13.87 -3.51 -11.92
CA THR A 44 -14.09 -4.96 -11.87
C THR A 44 -12.76 -5.64 -11.59
N VAL A 45 -12.75 -6.58 -10.65
CA VAL A 45 -11.55 -7.34 -10.26
C VAL A 45 -11.83 -8.81 -10.51
N ALA A 46 -10.95 -9.48 -11.26
CA ALA A 46 -11.11 -10.90 -11.57
C ALA A 46 -9.75 -11.59 -11.51
N LEU A 47 -9.78 -12.92 -11.38
CA LEU A 47 -8.63 -13.74 -11.75
C LEU A 47 -8.67 -13.96 -13.26
N ASP A 48 -7.61 -13.55 -13.95
CA ASP A 48 -7.39 -13.93 -15.34
C ASP A 48 -6.86 -15.37 -15.36
N ASP A 49 -7.72 -16.32 -15.70
CA ASP A 49 -7.40 -17.75 -15.78
C ASP A 49 -6.31 -18.07 -16.81
N PHE A 50 -6.11 -17.22 -17.82
CA PHE A 50 -5.11 -17.45 -18.86
C PHE A 50 -3.70 -17.14 -18.35
N TRP A 51 -3.57 -16.12 -17.50
CA TRP A 51 -2.28 -15.68 -16.95
C TRP A 51 -2.09 -15.99 -15.46
N ALA A 52 -3.11 -16.54 -14.80
CA ALA A 52 -3.19 -16.76 -13.35
C ALA A 52 -2.95 -15.48 -12.51
N GLN A 53 -3.37 -14.33 -13.02
CA GLN A 53 -3.08 -13.02 -12.46
C GLN A 53 -4.36 -12.34 -11.96
N ILE A 54 -4.23 -11.45 -10.98
CA ILE A 54 -5.34 -10.58 -10.59
C ILE A 54 -5.40 -9.43 -11.60
N ALA A 55 -6.49 -9.36 -12.35
CA ALA A 55 -6.77 -8.29 -13.29
C ALA A 55 -7.71 -7.26 -12.66
N VAL A 56 -7.32 -5.99 -12.70
CA VAL A 56 -8.16 -4.87 -12.23
C VAL A 56 -8.53 -3.99 -13.42
N TYR A 57 -9.83 -3.89 -13.70
CA TYR A 57 -10.39 -3.10 -14.80
C TYR A 57 -11.09 -1.85 -14.25
N PRO A 58 -10.40 -0.70 -14.15
CA PRO A 58 -11.02 0.55 -13.73
C PRO A 58 -11.95 1.08 -14.84
N THR A 59 -13.14 1.50 -14.45
CA THR A 59 -14.14 2.09 -15.37
C THR A 59 -14.26 3.60 -15.22
N THR A 60 -13.52 4.19 -14.26
CA THR A 60 -13.49 5.63 -13.97
C THR A 60 -12.05 6.11 -13.72
N THR A 61 -11.75 7.38 -13.99
CA THR A 61 -10.41 7.99 -13.88
C THR A 61 -10.00 8.46 -12.49
N ASN A 62 -10.84 8.29 -11.46
CA ASN A 62 -10.53 8.73 -10.10
C ASN A 62 -9.57 7.75 -9.41
N LEU A 63 -8.78 8.25 -8.44
CA LEU A 63 -7.85 7.48 -7.61
C LEU A 63 -8.55 6.33 -6.85
N GLY A 64 -8.62 5.16 -7.46
CA GLY A 64 -9.28 3.97 -6.92
C GLY A 64 -8.31 2.81 -6.84
N GLY A 65 -8.19 2.22 -5.65
CA GLY A 65 -7.46 0.99 -5.40
C GLY A 65 -8.40 -0.13 -4.98
N VAL A 66 -7.86 -1.34 -4.95
CA VAL A 66 -8.54 -2.51 -4.41
C VAL A 66 -7.58 -3.28 -3.52
N LYS A 67 -8.10 -3.80 -2.42
CA LYS A 67 -7.46 -4.78 -1.57
C LYS A 67 -8.04 -6.13 -1.92
N ALA A 68 -7.21 -7.08 -2.32
CA ALA A 68 -7.63 -8.42 -2.74
C ALA A 68 -7.02 -9.46 -1.79
N GLU A 69 -7.81 -10.45 -1.36
CA GLU A 69 -7.36 -11.49 -0.44
C GLU A 69 -7.45 -12.86 -1.11
N CYS A 70 -6.34 -13.60 -1.16
CA CYS A 70 -6.25 -14.90 -1.82
C CYS A 70 -6.30 -16.05 -0.79
N GLY A 71 -7.49 -16.59 -0.50
CA GLY A 71 -7.67 -17.81 0.30
C GLY A 71 -7.03 -17.85 1.70
N GLY A 72 -6.75 -16.70 2.33
CA GLY A 72 -6.04 -16.60 3.61
C GLY A 72 -5.62 -15.16 3.95
N PRO A 73 -4.91 -14.93 5.07
CA PRO A 73 -4.58 -13.59 5.59
C PRO A 73 -3.51 -12.83 4.78
N GLU A 74 -3.11 -13.36 3.62
CA GLU A 74 -2.26 -12.71 2.64
C GLU A 74 -3.12 -11.72 1.87
N ALA A 75 -3.28 -10.52 2.43
CA ALA A 75 -3.96 -9.44 1.76
C ALA A 75 -2.97 -8.65 0.89
N PHE A 76 -3.40 -8.30 -0.31
CA PHE A 76 -2.63 -7.46 -1.22
C PHE A 76 -3.39 -6.15 -1.38
N THR A 77 -2.67 -5.02 -1.41
CA THR A 77 -3.28 -3.73 -1.70
C THR A 77 -2.72 -3.19 -2.99
N PHE A 78 -3.62 -2.90 -3.94
CA PHE A 78 -3.29 -2.38 -5.25
C PHE A 78 -3.91 -1.00 -5.43
N PHE A 79 -3.21 -0.07 -6.07
CA PHE A 79 -3.78 1.19 -6.54
C PHE A 79 -3.63 1.32 -8.04
N VAL A 80 -4.72 1.77 -8.67
CA VAL A 80 -4.78 2.03 -10.11
C VAL A 80 -5.01 3.52 -10.32
N MET A 81 -4.10 4.18 -11.01
CA MET A 81 -4.27 5.59 -11.41
C MET A 81 -4.41 5.79 -12.93
N ASN A 82 -4.41 4.70 -13.71
CA ASN A 82 -4.58 4.73 -15.16
C ASN A 82 -5.82 3.91 -15.56
N THR A 83 -6.45 4.24 -16.69
CA THR A 83 -7.58 3.47 -17.26
C THR A 83 -7.15 2.19 -17.97
N ALA A 84 -5.84 1.94 -18.10
CA ALA A 84 -5.33 0.65 -18.53
C ALA A 84 -5.30 -0.26 -17.31
N GLY A 85 -6.06 -1.35 -17.35
CA GLY A 85 -5.95 -2.39 -16.33
C GLY A 85 -4.52 -2.94 -16.23
N PHE A 86 -4.24 -3.64 -15.14
CA PHE A 86 -2.96 -4.30 -14.93
C PHE A 86 -3.15 -5.69 -14.37
N ASP A 87 -2.09 -6.47 -14.48
CA ASP A 87 -2.00 -7.83 -13.99
C ASP A 87 -0.88 -7.92 -12.95
N VAL A 88 -1.15 -8.59 -11.82
CA VAL A 88 -0.17 -8.73 -10.72
C VAL A 88 0.07 -10.20 -10.37
N GLU A 89 1.25 -10.46 -9.79
CA GLU A 89 1.73 -11.80 -9.43
C GLU A 89 0.64 -12.62 -8.72
N GLU A 90 0.58 -13.89 -9.13
CA GLU A 90 -0.49 -14.84 -8.83
C GLU A 90 -0.88 -14.88 -7.35
N CYS A 91 -2.16 -15.19 -7.08
CA CYS A 91 -2.63 -15.73 -5.79
C CYS A 91 -1.94 -17.08 -5.41
N ARG A 92 -0.81 -17.46 -6.05
CA ARG A 92 -0.06 -18.71 -5.88
C ARG A 92 -0.94 -19.96 -5.96
N GLY A 93 -1.89 -19.96 -6.90
CA GLY A 93 -2.88 -21.03 -7.06
C GLY A 93 -4.01 -21.03 -6.03
N LYS A 94 -4.18 -19.98 -5.23
CA LYS A 94 -5.33 -19.77 -4.34
C LYS A 94 -6.43 -18.97 -5.06
N VAL A 95 -7.67 -19.14 -4.61
CA VAL A 95 -8.84 -18.41 -5.13
C VAL A 95 -8.95 -17.05 -4.46
N LEU A 96 -9.41 -16.04 -5.21
CA LEU A 96 -9.74 -14.73 -4.68
C LEU A 96 -10.96 -14.84 -3.75
N SER A 97 -10.73 -14.59 -2.47
CA SER A 97 -11.70 -14.84 -1.39
C SER A 97 -12.47 -13.60 -0.96
N SER A 98 -11.87 -12.41 -1.08
CA SER A 98 -12.53 -11.14 -0.81
C SER A 98 -11.84 -10.01 -1.56
N VAL A 99 -12.60 -8.96 -1.90
CA VAL A 99 -12.07 -7.72 -2.46
C VAL A 99 -12.75 -6.54 -1.77
N THR A 100 -11.98 -5.52 -1.40
CA THR A 100 -12.47 -4.27 -0.81
C THR A 100 -11.92 -3.09 -1.60
N THR A 101 -12.71 -2.06 -1.84
CA THR A 101 -12.19 -0.81 -2.44
C THR A 101 -11.21 -0.13 -1.49
N VAL A 102 -10.25 0.62 -2.03
CA VAL A 102 -9.29 1.37 -1.23
C VAL A 102 -9.08 2.74 -1.85
N ARG A 103 -8.99 3.77 -1.02
CA ARG A 103 -8.81 5.16 -1.45
C ARG A 103 -7.53 5.74 -0.85
N ALA A 104 -6.83 6.55 -1.64
CA ALA A 104 -5.74 7.37 -1.12
C ALA A 104 -6.34 8.64 -0.47
N LYS A 105 -5.89 8.95 0.75
CA LYS A 105 -6.28 10.16 1.50
C LYS A 105 -5.38 11.37 1.19
N SER A 106 -4.22 11.11 0.57
CA SER A 106 -3.23 12.09 0.17
C SER A 106 -2.76 11.78 -1.25
N ASP A 107 -2.51 12.83 -2.03
CA ASP A 107 -2.01 12.69 -3.41
C ASP A 107 -0.54 12.20 -3.41
N PHE A 108 -0.20 11.29 -4.33
CA PHE A 108 1.16 10.81 -4.56
C PHE A 108 1.36 10.42 -6.03
N SER A 109 2.61 10.28 -6.48
CA SER A 109 2.96 9.86 -7.85
C SER A 109 3.79 8.59 -7.84
N ILE A 110 3.66 7.82 -8.90
CA ILE A 110 4.51 6.67 -9.18
C ILE A 110 5.23 6.94 -10.51
N GLN A 111 6.50 6.56 -10.68
CA GLN A 111 7.22 6.93 -11.91
C GLN A 111 6.89 6.09 -13.15
N SER A 112 6.18 4.97 -13.01
CA SER A 112 5.81 4.14 -14.16
C SER A 112 4.72 4.80 -15.02
N ALA A 113 4.80 4.63 -16.34
CA ALA A 113 3.90 5.22 -17.34
C ALA A 113 2.48 4.58 -17.36
N GLY A 114 1.89 4.44 -16.18
CA GLY A 114 0.80 3.55 -15.82
C GLY A 114 1.08 3.11 -14.40
N GLN A 115 0.46 3.77 -13.43
CA GLN A 115 0.96 3.81 -12.06
C GLN A 115 0.27 2.73 -11.23
N GLU A 116 0.99 1.61 -11.05
CA GLU A 116 0.68 0.48 -10.17
C GLU A 116 1.36 0.73 -8.82
N LEU A 117 0.61 0.71 -7.71
CA LEU A 117 1.21 0.54 -6.38
C LEU A 117 0.76 -0.80 -5.82
N THR A 118 1.61 -1.80 -5.91
CA THR A 118 1.37 -3.12 -5.32
C THR A 118 2.11 -3.23 -4.01
N PHE A 119 1.36 -3.41 -2.92
CA PHE A 119 1.87 -3.89 -1.65
C PHE A 119 1.37 -5.30 -1.40
N THR A 120 2.32 -6.23 -1.34
CA THR A 120 2.07 -7.60 -0.91
C THR A 120 2.31 -7.70 0.58
N ASP A 121 1.29 -8.07 1.37
CA ASP A 121 1.51 -8.48 2.76
C ASP A 121 2.50 -9.64 2.78
N ALA A 122 3.60 -9.45 3.50
CA ALA A 122 4.63 -10.47 3.71
C ALA A 122 4.46 -11.05 5.12
N ASP A 123 5.54 -11.11 5.91
CA ASP A 123 5.49 -11.75 7.21
C ASP A 123 4.76 -10.86 8.24
N PRO A 124 3.93 -11.45 9.11
CA PRO A 124 3.33 -10.71 10.21
C PRO A 124 4.41 -10.15 11.13
N CYS A 125 4.24 -8.91 11.57
CA CYS A 125 5.13 -8.33 12.55
C CYS A 125 4.90 -8.98 13.91
N THR A 126 5.98 -9.16 14.68
CA THR A 126 5.88 -9.70 16.04
C THR A 126 5.35 -8.61 16.95
N GLN A 127 4.25 -8.90 17.67
CA GLN A 127 3.77 -8.00 18.71
C GLN A 127 4.67 -8.11 19.94
N ASN A 128 5.16 -6.96 20.40
CA ASN A 128 6.03 -6.81 21.56
C ASN A 128 5.19 -6.74 22.86
N THR A 129 5.82 -6.94 24.01
CA THR A 129 5.15 -6.93 25.32
C THR A 129 4.62 -5.56 25.73
N ASP A 130 5.12 -4.48 25.13
CA ASP A 130 4.62 -3.13 25.32
C ASP A 130 3.37 -2.83 24.48
N GLY A 131 2.98 -3.74 23.58
CA GLY A 131 1.87 -3.58 22.63
C GLY A 131 2.29 -3.06 21.24
N GLY A 132 3.59 -2.78 21.04
CA GLY A 132 4.16 -2.35 19.77
C GLY A 132 4.39 -3.53 18.81
N PHE A 133 4.93 -3.27 17.63
CA PHE A 133 5.21 -4.28 16.62
C PHE A 133 6.65 -4.17 16.09
N THR A 134 7.28 -5.31 15.85
CA THR A 134 8.58 -5.41 15.18
C THR A 134 8.43 -6.20 13.89
N CYS A 135 8.80 -5.61 12.76
CA CYS A 135 8.61 -6.18 11.43
C CYS A 135 9.94 -6.66 10.84
N SER A 136 9.90 -7.73 10.05
CA SER A 136 11.04 -8.13 9.21
C SER A 136 11.38 -7.01 8.22
N GLY A 137 12.67 -6.76 8.00
CA GLY A 137 13.16 -5.65 7.17
C GLY A 137 13.48 -4.35 7.91
N GLY A 138 13.33 -4.29 9.24
CA GLY A 138 13.94 -3.20 10.03
C GLY A 138 13.01 -2.07 10.47
N GLY A 139 11.69 -2.25 10.43
CA GLY A 139 10.77 -1.27 10.99
C GLY A 139 10.08 -1.70 12.29
N THR A 140 9.82 -0.71 13.13
CA THR A 140 9.24 -0.84 14.47
C THR A 140 8.08 0.14 14.63
N VAL A 141 7.02 -0.33 15.26
CA VAL A 141 5.84 0.45 15.63
C VAL A 141 5.79 0.48 17.15
N LYS A 142 5.83 1.67 17.76
CA LYS A 142 5.74 1.85 19.21
C LYS A 142 4.29 1.82 19.66
N ALA A 143 4.06 1.21 20.83
CA ALA A 143 2.72 1.07 21.40
C ALA A 143 2.11 2.41 21.82
N ALA A 144 2.88 3.24 22.54
CA ALA A 144 2.46 4.58 22.89
C ALA A 144 2.51 5.45 21.63
N ASN A 145 1.44 6.19 21.34
CA ASN A 145 1.26 7.14 20.22
C ASN A 145 1.35 6.60 18.79
N GLY A 146 1.61 5.30 18.61
CA GLY A 146 1.71 4.68 17.29
C GLY A 146 2.92 5.13 16.48
N ALA A 147 3.93 5.76 17.08
CA ALA A 147 5.12 6.22 16.34
C ALA A 147 5.81 5.05 15.64
N ILE A 148 6.16 5.26 14.38
CA ILE A 148 6.78 4.27 13.52
C ILE A 148 8.17 4.74 13.16
N THR A 149 9.16 3.90 13.46
CA THR A 149 10.53 4.09 13.01
C THR A 149 10.87 2.98 12.03
N MET A 150 11.28 3.34 10.82
CA MET A 150 11.67 2.42 9.78
C MET A 150 13.12 2.67 9.41
N THR A 151 13.92 1.62 9.37
CA THR A 151 15.28 1.69 8.84
C THR A 151 15.36 0.72 7.68
N ALA A 152 15.57 1.25 6.48
CA ALA A 152 15.81 0.45 5.31
C ALA A 152 17.27 0.00 5.27
N GLU A 153 17.50 -1.25 4.88
CA GLU A 153 18.86 -1.75 4.68
C GLU A 153 19.51 -1.06 3.47
N ASP A 154 20.85 -1.07 3.42
CA ASP A 154 21.64 -0.31 2.42
C ASP A 154 21.22 -0.55 0.96
N ASN A 155 20.61 -1.69 0.64
CA ASN A 155 20.21 -2.06 -0.72
C ASN A 155 18.73 -2.45 -0.88
N ASN A 156 17.93 -2.40 0.19
CA ASN A 156 16.54 -2.88 0.16
C ASN A 156 15.58 -1.86 0.74
N ASP A 157 14.56 -1.51 -0.04
CA ASP A 157 13.43 -0.74 0.46
C ASP A 157 12.70 -1.51 1.56
N THR A 158 12.15 -0.77 2.52
CA THR A 158 11.36 -1.34 3.62
C THR A 158 9.99 -0.72 3.63
N ALA A 159 8.95 -1.54 3.67
CA ALA A 159 7.59 -1.08 3.82
C ALA A 159 6.85 -1.86 4.91
N ILE A 160 6.00 -1.18 5.68
CA ILE A 160 5.16 -1.75 6.73
C ILE A 160 3.76 -1.26 6.52
N ARG A 161 2.79 -2.17 6.61
CA ARG A 161 1.38 -1.82 6.69
C ARG A 161 0.88 -2.02 8.10
N VAL A 162 0.21 -0.99 8.62
CA VAL A 162 -0.50 -1.06 9.90
C VAL A 162 -2.00 -1.03 9.64
N PHE A 163 -2.76 -1.80 10.42
CA PHE A 163 -4.21 -1.95 10.28
C PHE A 163 -4.94 -1.41 11.50
N CYS A 164 -6.16 -0.94 11.28
CA CYS A 164 -7.09 -0.48 12.28
C CYS A 164 -8.53 -0.59 11.74
N ASP A 165 -9.51 -0.31 12.60
CA ASP A 165 -10.93 -0.37 12.22
C ASP A 165 -11.30 0.65 11.12
N ALA A 166 -10.51 1.71 10.97
CA ALA A 166 -10.72 2.77 9.97
C ALA A 166 -9.98 2.53 8.63
N GLY A 167 -9.19 1.45 8.51
CA GLY A 167 -8.42 1.13 7.30
C GLY A 167 -6.96 0.74 7.60
N SER A 168 -6.04 1.17 6.74
CA SER A 168 -4.62 0.84 6.90
C SER A 168 -3.67 1.90 6.36
N SER A 169 -2.63 2.27 7.11
CA SER A 169 -1.55 3.09 6.57
C SER A 169 -0.39 2.20 6.12
N VAL A 170 0.21 2.50 4.97
CA VAL A 170 1.46 1.87 4.53
C VAL A 170 2.59 2.88 4.65
N PHE A 171 3.61 2.54 5.41
CA PHE A 171 4.81 3.34 5.58
C PHE A 171 5.92 2.71 4.76
N TYR A 172 6.73 3.54 4.11
CA TYR A 172 7.84 3.09 3.30
C TYR A 172 9.07 3.96 3.58
N ALA A 173 10.23 3.32 3.54
CA ALA A 173 11.55 3.94 3.55
C ALA A 173 12.39 3.34 2.41
N SER A 174 13.00 4.19 1.60
CA SER A 174 13.92 3.80 0.54
C SER A 174 15.22 3.24 1.11
N ALA A 175 15.87 2.34 0.37
CA ALA A 175 17.18 1.78 0.70
C ALA A 175 18.18 2.84 1.22
N GLY A 176 18.83 2.53 2.35
CA GLY A 176 19.79 3.41 3.01
C GLY A 176 19.20 4.59 3.79
N ASP A 177 17.87 4.67 3.95
CA ASP A 177 17.20 5.75 4.68
C ASP A 177 16.53 5.30 5.99
N THR A 178 16.21 6.28 6.84
CA THR A 178 15.44 6.11 8.07
C THR A 178 14.21 7.01 8.07
N GLY A 179 13.02 6.40 8.02
CA GLY A 179 11.75 7.08 8.20
C GLY A 179 11.33 7.15 9.66
N ASN A 180 10.90 8.33 10.12
CA ASN A 180 10.29 8.50 11.44
C ASN A 180 8.92 9.14 11.29
N PHE A 181 7.88 8.41 11.67
CA PHE A 181 6.48 8.81 11.57
C PHE A 181 5.89 8.88 12.98
N VAL A 182 5.14 9.93 13.27
CA VAL A 182 4.73 10.22 14.67
C VAL A 182 3.44 9.48 15.04
N LYS A 183 2.55 9.26 14.08
CA LYS A 183 1.26 8.59 14.26
C LYS A 183 0.65 8.23 12.91
N PRO A 184 0.07 7.03 12.70
CA PRO A 184 -0.65 6.73 11.48
C PRO A 184 -1.82 7.66 11.29
N SER A 185 -1.89 8.30 10.14
CA SER A 185 -2.93 9.28 9.83
C SER A 185 -4.33 8.66 9.75
N VAL A 186 -4.41 7.37 9.41
CA VAL A 186 -5.65 6.59 9.32
C VAL A 186 -6.00 6.00 10.68
N CYS A 187 -5.05 5.37 11.36
CA CYS A 187 -5.31 4.57 12.56
C CYS A 187 -5.24 5.33 13.88
N GLY A 188 -4.67 6.52 13.88
CA GLY A 188 -4.45 7.24 15.12
C GLY A 188 -3.64 6.39 16.12
N ASP A 189 -4.13 6.25 17.35
CA ASP A 189 -3.44 5.47 18.41
C ASP A 189 -3.81 3.98 18.39
N GLY A 190 -4.78 3.56 17.55
CA GLY A 190 -5.39 2.24 17.59
C GLY A 190 -4.91 1.32 16.48
N ILE A 191 -3.70 0.77 16.59
CA ILE A 191 -3.16 -0.23 15.65
C ILE A 191 -3.52 -1.64 16.16
N THR A 192 -4.19 -2.43 15.33
CA THR A 192 -4.64 -3.80 15.67
C THR A 192 -3.74 -4.89 15.10
N LYS A 193 -3.06 -4.60 13.98
CA LYS A 193 -2.15 -5.53 13.28
C LYS A 193 -1.09 -4.72 12.54
N ALA A 194 0.10 -5.30 12.37
CA ALA A 194 1.12 -4.80 11.46
C ALA A 194 1.74 -5.96 10.67
N VAL A 195 2.12 -5.71 9.42
CA VAL A 195 2.80 -6.66 8.53
C VAL A 195 3.90 -5.93 7.76
N SER A 196 5.00 -6.63 7.42
CA SER A 196 5.90 -6.11 6.40
C SER A 196 5.20 -6.19 5.03
N VAL A 197 5.48 -5.24 4.15
CA VAL A 197 4.99 -5.27 2.76
C VAL A 197 6.13 -5.07 1.78
N ARG A 198 5.97 -5.60 0.57
CA ARG A 198 6.93 -5.42 -0.53
C ARG A 198 6.31 -4.53 -1.59
N SER A 199 7.04 -3.48 -1.99
CA SER A 199 6.69 -2.65 -3.15
C SER A 199 7.32 -3.25 -4.41
N HIS A 200 6.55 -3.33 -5.50
CA HIS A 200 7.04 -3.78 -6.81
C HIS A 200 7.53 -2.64 -7.71
N VAL A 201 7.37 -1.39 -7.28
CA VAL A 201 7.76 -0.20 -8.05
C VAL A 201 8.46 0.84 -7.16
N GLN A 202 9.28 1.68 -7.79
CA GLN A 202 9.84 2.88 -7.15
C GLN A 202 8.77 3.97 -7.07
N ILE A 203 8.60 4.57 -5.89
CA ILE A 203 7.52 5.52 -5.62
C ILE A 203 8.09 6.86 -5.19
N ASN A 204 7.50 7.96 -5.69
CA ASN A 204 7.97 9.32 -5.39
C ASN A 204 6.82 10.23 -4.94
N PRO A 205 6.98 10.97 -3.83
CA PRO A 205 5.97 11.93 -3.40
C PRO A 205 5.79 13.04 -4.46
N ILE A 206 4.53 13.43 -4.70
CA ILE A 206 4.22 14.71 -5.39
C ILE A 206 4.27 15.80 -4.34
N ARG A 207 4.92 16.93 -4.68
CA ARG A 207 4.93 18.14 -3.85
C ARG A 207 3.64 18.92 -3.95
#